data_AF-A0A3M7P3G2-F1
#
_entry.id   AF-A0A3M7P3G2-F1
#
_cell.length_a   1.000
_cell.length_b   1.000
_cell.length_c   1.000
_cell.angle_alpha   90.00
_cell.angle_beta   90.00
_cell.angle_gamma   90.00
#
_symmetry.space_group_name_H-M   'P 1'
#
loop_
_entity.id
_entity.type
_entity.pdbx_description
1 polymer ?
#
loop_
_entity_poly.entity_id
_entity_poly.type
_entity_poly.pdbx_seq_one_letter_code
_entity_poly.pdbx_strand_id
1 'polypeptide(L)'
;KNVCEVIKFLGEIGCDFNTRYEKGNTALHFAATLESESDKVIKILIKNGAYVNTMNNYLQTPLFASVKSNNILAASSLLDFNADIYSRDINGLTAFDLIRDVEEWTKSDCFNKDQKLILKTFEYKQTRTLIRKISHKIKTDFSSKALLNKRKYTLSSYLNNNYMVPSISITPRAIRT
;
A
#
# COMPACT_ATOMS: atom_id res chain seq x y z
N LYS A 1 -11.25 14.91 -33.50
CA LYS A 1 -11.23 13.81 -34.50
C LYS A 1 -11.37 12.51 -33.75
N ASN A 2 -12.30 11.64 -34.17
CA ASN A 2 -12.92 10.59 -33.35
C ASN A 2 -11.96 9.41 -33.06
N VAL A 3 -11.22 9.46 -31.94
CA VAL A 3 -10.28 8.40 -31.51
C VAL A 3 -10.95 7.03 -31.50
N CYS A 4 -12.23 6.96 -31.13
CA CYS A 4 -13.00 5.73 -31.13
C CYS A 4 -13.19 5.14 -32.54
N GLU A 5 -13.42 5.96 -33.56
CA GLU A 5 -13.50 5.49 -34.96
C GLU A 5 -12.16 4.96 -35.45
N VAL A 6 -11.07 5.64 -35.11
CA VAL A 6 -9.72 5.20 -35.50
C VAL A 6 -9.40 3.84 -34.88
N ILE A 7 -9.69 3.64 -33.59
CA ILE A 7 -9.44 2.35 -32.92
C ILE A 7 -10.30 1.24 -33.54
N LYS A 8 -11.57 1.51 -33.86
CA LYS A 8 -12.44 0.53 -34.53
C LYS A 8 -11.88 0.13 -35.89
N PHE A 9 -11.51 1.11 -36.72
CA PHE A 9 -10.91 0.86 -38.02
C PHE A 9 -9.60 0.05 -37.90
N LEU A 10 -8.73 0.40 -36.94
CA LEU A 10 -7.50 -0.35 -36.68
C LEU A 10 -7.78 -1.81 -36.27
N GLY A 11 -8.82 -2.04 -35.47
CA GLY A 11 -9.26 -3.40 -35.11
C GLY A 11 -9.77 -4.19 -36.33
N GLU A 12 -10.55 -3.54 -37.21
CA GLU A 12 -11.08 -4.17 -38.43
C GLU A 12 -9.98 -4.62 -39.40
N ILE A 13 -8.87 -3.89 -39.47
CA ILE A 13 -7.70 -4.28 -40.29
C ILE A 13 -6.74 -5.24 -39.57
N GLY A 14 -7.08 -5.72 -38.37
CA GLY A 14 -6.30 -6.73 -37.64
C GLY A 14 -5.13 -6.19 -36.82
N CYS A 15 -5.16 -4.92 -36.40
CA CYS A 15 -4.14 -4.37 -35.51
C CYS A 15 -4.11 -5.09 -34.15
N ASP A 16 -2.92 -5.50 -33.69
CA ASP A 16 -2.75 -6.10 -32.36
C ASP A 16 -2.57 -5.03 -31.28
N PHE A 17 -3.63 -4.79 -30.52
CA PHE A 17 -3.63 -3.85 -29.38
C PHE A 17 -2.81 -4.32 -28.17
N ASN A 18 -2.30 -5.55 -28.18
CA ASN A 18 -1.41 -6.08 -27.14
C ASN A 18 0.07 -5.83 -27.42
N THR A 19 0.40 -5.22 -28.57
CA THR A 19 1.76 -4.82 -28.89
C THR A 19 2.33 -3.94 -27.78
N ARG A 20 3.53 -4.29 -27.32
CA ARG A 20 4.26 -3.56 -26.29
C ARG A 20 5.08 -2.45 -26.94
N TYR A 21 4.81 -1.22 -26.56
CA TYR A 21 5.61 -0.04 -26.89
C TYR A 21 6.49 0.35 -25.69
N GLU A 22 7.28 1.42 -25.80
CA GLU A 22 8.22 1.95 -24.80
C GLU A 22 7.85 1.61 -23.34
N LYS A 23 8.82 1.03 -22.60
CA LYS A 23 8.65 0.50 -21.23
C LYS A 23 7.65 -0.67 -21.12
N GLY A 24 7.30 -1.31 -22.23
CA GLY A 24 6.40 -2.45 -22.26
C GLY A 24 4.92 -2.08 -22.20
N ASN A 25 4.56 -0.82 -22.39
CA ASN A 25 3.18 -0.36 -22.31
C ASN A 25 2.38 -0.80 -23.53
N THR A 26 1.18 -1.33 -23.31
CA THR A 26 0.20 -1.65 -24.36
C THR A 26 -0.76 -0.49 -24.59
N ALA A 27 -1.63 -0.59 -25.61
CA ALA A 27 -2.67 0.42 -25.85
C ALA A 27 -3.53 0.70 -24.61
N LEU A 28 -3.82 -0.33 -23.80
CA LEU A 28 -4.58 -0.17 -22.56
C LEU A 28 -3.86 0.62 -21.48
N HIS A 29 -2.53 0.54 -21.40
CA HIS A 29 -1.76 1.36 -20.45
C HIS A 29 -1.89 2.86 -20.77
N PHE A 30 -1.81 3.21 -22.05
CA PHE A 30 -1.98 4.61 -22.48
C PHE A 30 -3.44 5.07 -22.34
N ALA A 31 -4.40 4.22 -22.69
CA ALA A 31 -5.82 4.52 -22.52
C ALA A 31 -6.18 4.80 -21.05
N ALA A 32 -5.57 4.07 -20.13
CA ALA A 32 -5.74 4.21 -18.69
C ALA A 32 -5.27 5.58 -18.14
N THR A 33 -4.42 6.29 -18.87
CA THR A 33 -3.89 7.62 -18.48
C THR A 33 -4.51 8.77 -19.27
N LEU A 34 -5.51 8.54 -20.12
CA LEU A 34 -6.17 9.60 -20.89
C LEU A 34 -6.99 10.52 -19.98
N GLU A 35 -6.85 11.83 -20.17
CA GLU A 35 -7.61 12.84 -19.42
C GLU A 35 -9.11 12.84 -19.73
N SER A 36 -9.48 12.40 -20.93
CA SER A 36 -10.88 12.35 -21.38
C SER A 36 -11.15 11.09 -22.19
N GLU A 37 -12.41 10.65 -22.16
CA GLU A 37 -12.92 9.48 -22.91
C GLU A 37 -12.18 8.15 -22.65
N SER A 38 -11.45 8.06 -21.54
CA SER A 38 -10.71 6.86 -21.15
C SER A 38 -11.62 5.63 -21.06
N ASP A 39 -12.84 5.80 -20.53
CA ASP A 39 -13.84 4.75 -20.42
C ASP A 39 -14.23 4.16 -21.79
N LYS A 40 -14.51 5.02 -22.78
CA LYS A 40 -14.90 4.61 -24.13
C LYS A 40 -13.74 3.92 -24.85
N VAL A 41 -12.55 4.50 -24.75
CA VAL A 41 -11.34 3.96 -25.38
C VAL A 41 -11.00 2.59 -24.81
N ILE A 42 -11.01 2.42 -23.48
CA ILE A 42 -10.77 1.15 -22.80
C ILE A 42 -11.80 0.10 -23.24
N LYS A 43 -13.09 0.45 -23.23
CA LYS A 43 -14.17 -0.45 -23.67
C LYS A 43 -13.98 -0.94 -25.10
N ILE A 44 -13.60 -0.05 -26.02
CA ILE A 44 -13.37 -0.42 -27.43
C ILE A 44 -12.13 -1.29 -27.57
N LEU A 45 -11.02 -0.96 -26.92
CA LEU A 45 -9.78 -1.75 -26.98
C LEU A 45 -10.01 -3.18 -26.47
N ILE A 46 -10.68 -3.34 -25.32
CA ILE A 46 -10.97 -4.67 -24.75
C ILE A 46 -11.91 -5.47 -25.66
N LYS A 47 -12.94 -4.83 -26.23
CA LYS A 47 -13.83 -5.47 -27.22
C LYS A 47 -13.10 -5.91 -28.49
N ASN A 48 -11.97 -5.28 -28.82
CA ASN A 48 -11.10 -5.67 -29.93
C ASN A 48 -9.91 -6.54 -29.47
N GLY A 49 -10.02 -7.22 -28.33
CA GLY A 49 -9.07 -8.26 -27.92
C GLY A 49 -7.85 -7.77 -27.11
N ALA A 50 -7.85 -6.52 -26.63
CA ALA A 50 -6.80 -6.07 -25.72
C ALA A 50 -6.92 -6.76 -24.35
N TYR A 51 -5.81 -7.30 -23.83
CA TYR A 51 -5.78 -8.02 -22.56
C TYR A 51 -5.75 -7.06 -21.37
N VAL A 52 -6.80 -7.14 -20.56
CA VAL A 52 -7.06 -6.27 -19.39
C VAL A 52 -5.90 -6.26 -18.39
N ASN A 53 -5.28 -7.41 -18.16
CA ASN A 53 -4.26 -7.62 -17.13
C ASN A 53 -2.83 -7.69 -17.70
N THR A 54 -2.58 -7.06 -18.86
CA THR A 54 -1.21 -6.97 -19.40
C THR A 54 -0.30 -6.24 -18.42
N MET A 55 0.94 -6.70 -18.25
CA MET A 55 1.92 -6.03 -17.39
C MET A 55 3.01 -5.38 -18.23
N ASN A 56 3.31 -4.11 -17.97
CA ASN A 56 4.47 -3.43 -18.57
C ASN A 56 5.81 -3.89 -17.95
N ASN A 57 6.93 -3.24 -18.30
CA ASN A 57 8.26 -3.63 -17.80
C ASN A 57 8.46 -3.36 -16.29
N TYR A 58 7.54 -2.63 -15.67
CA TYR A 58 7.50 -2.36 -14.23
C TYR A 58 6.47 -3.24 -13.51
N LEU A 59 5.96 -4.29 -14.17
CA LEU A 59 4.88 -5.14 -13.67
C LEU A 59 3.59 -4.38 -13.34
N GLN A 60 3.42 -3.18 -13.90
CA GLN A 60 2.22 -2.39 -13.72
C GLN A 60 1.17 -2.85 -14.72
N THR A 61 -0.06 -3.03 -14.27
CA THR A 61 -1.23 -3.30 -15.13
C THR A 61 -1.86 -1.99 -15.61
N PRO A 62 -2.77 -2.02 -16.61
CA PRO A 62 -3.58 -0.86 -16.96
C PRO A 62 -4.33 -0.26 -15.76
N LEU A 63 -4.82 -1.10 -14.83
CA LEU A 63 -5.47 -0.64 -13.59
C LEU A 63 -4.49 0.07 -12.66
N PHE A 64 -3.23 -0.35 -12.65
CA PHE A 64 -2.18 0.36 -11.90
C PHE A 64 -1.90 1.74 -12.53
N ALA A 65 -1.80 1.83 -13.85
CA ALA A 65 -1.54 3.08 -14.57
C ALA A 65 -2.68 4.11 -14.39
N SER A 66 -3.90 3.70 -14.71
CA SER A 66 -5.05 3.78 -13.81
C SER A 66 -4.99 4.73 -12.61
N VAL A 67 -4.87 4.08 -11.45
CA VAL A 67 -4.81 4.69 -10.13
C VAL A 67 -3.65 5.67 -10.01
N LYS A 68 -2.48 5.35 -10.58
CA LYS A 68 -1.30 6.23 -10.53
C LYS A 68 -1.57 7.60 -11.18
N SER A 69 -2.42 7.66 -12.20
CA SER A 69 -2.83 8.89 -12.87
C SER A 69 -4.08 9.55 -12.25
N ASN A 70 -4.61 9.00 -11.15
CA ASN A 70 -5.89 9.37 -10.54
C ASN A 70 -7.09 9.33 -11.51
N ASN A 71 -7.05 8.45 -12.51
CA ASN A 71 -8.12 8.35 -13.51
C ASN A 71 -9.22 7.39 -13.05
N ILE A 72 -10.16 7.93 -12.28
CA ILE A 72 -11.31 7.21 -11.70
C ILE A 72 -12.18 6.55 -12.78
N LEU A 73 -12.45 7.24 -13.89
CA LEU A 73 -13.25 6.72 -15.00
C LEU A 73 -12.59 5.50 -15.66
N ALA A 74 -11.28 5.57 -15.89
CA ALA A 74 -10.51 4.44 -16.41
C ALA A 74 -10.49 3.27 -15.43
N ALA A 75 -10.28 3.54 -14.13
CA ALA A 75 -10.25 2.52 -13.10
C ALA A 75 -11.58 1.76 -13.03
N SER A 76 -12.70 2.48 -12.99
CA SER A 76 -14.03 1.88 -13.01
C SER A 76 -14.24 1.01 -14.24
N SER A 77 -13.90 1.52 -15.42
CA SER A 77 -14.06 0.77 -16.67
C SER A 77 -13.22 -0.51 -16.72
N LEU A 78 -11.99 -0.47 -16.20
CA LEU A 78 -11.14 -1.67 -16.13
C LEU A 78 -11.69 -2.69 -15.14
N LEU A 79 -12.24 -2.24 -14.01
CA LEU A 79 -12.91 -3.12 -13.03
C LEU A 79 -14.18 -3.74 -13.59
N ASP A 80 -14.94 -3.04 -14.44
CA ASP A 80 -16.09 -3.61 -15.17
C ASP A 80 -15.67 -4.79 -16.06
N PHE A 81 -14.41 -4.83 -16.51
CA PHE A 81 -13.82 -5.95 -17.26
C PHE A 81 -12.91 -6.85 -16.40
N ASN A 82 -13.19 -6.94 -15.10
CA ASN A 82 -12.52 -7.85 -14.17
C ASN A 82 -10.98 -7.66 -14.11
N ALA A 83 -10.51 -6.42 -14.19
CA ALA A 83 -9.10 -6.13 -13.94
C ALA A 83 -8.66 -6.65 -12.56
N ASP A 84 -7.49 -7.27 -12.53
CA ASP A 84 -6.94 -7.85 -11.30
C ASP A 84 -6.45 -6.76 -10.34
N ILE A 85 -7.10 -6.68 -9.19
CA ILE A 85 -6.78 -5.71 -8.13
C ILE A 85 -5.58 -6.15 -7.27
N TYR A 86 -5.16 -7.41 -7.37
CA TYR A 86 -4.10 -8.01 -6.55
C TYR A 86 -2.74 -8.05 -7.24
N SER A 87 -2.69 -7.77 -8.54
CA SER A 87 -1.46 -7.62 -9.30
C SER A 87 -0.52 -6.60 -8.64
N ARG A 88 0.76 -6.96 -8.54
CA ARG A 88 1.79 -6.17 -7.87
C ARG A 88 2.83 -5.67 -8.86
N ASP A 89 3.21 -4.41 -8.72
CA ASP A 89 4.33 -3.83 -9.46
C ASP A 89 5.69 -4.37 -8.97
N ILE A 90 6.79 -3.87 -9.56
CA ILE A 90 8.16 -4.22 -9.15
C ILE A 90 8.48 -3.91 -7.68
N ASN A 91 7.74 -3.01 -7.03
CA ASN A 91 7.93 -2.66 -5.62
C ASN A 91 7.02 -3.50 -4.71
N GLY A 92 6.25 -4.43 -5.27
CA GLY A 92 5.29 -5.24 -4.53
C GLY A 92 3.99 -4.49 -4.19
N LEU A 93 3.74 -3.32 -4.77
CA LEU A 93 2.54 -2.52 -4.50
C LEU A 93 1.42 -2.93 -5.46
N THR A 94 0.20 -3.04 -4.94
CA THR A 94 -1.00 -3.16 -5.76
C THR A 94 -1.45 -1.80 -6.28
N ALA A 95 -2.30 -1.77 -7.30
CA ALA A 95 -2.88 -0.52 -7.79
C ALA A 95 -3.56 0.26 -6.66
N PHE A 96 -4.30 -0.43 -5.77
CA PHE A 96 -5.05 0.21 -4.70
C PHE A 96 -4.17 0.76 -3.58
N ASP A 97 -2.93 0.26 -3.42
CA ASP A 97 -1.96 0.83 -2.47
C ASP A 97 -1.57 2.28 -2.84
N LEU A 98 -1.83 2.72 -4.08
CA LEU A 98 -1.57 4.09 -4.54
C LEU A 98 -2.77 5.04 -4.43
N ILE A 99 -3.94 4.56 -4.01
CA ILE A 99 -5.12 5.43 -3.85
C ILE A 99 -4.84 6.43 -2.73
N ARG A 100 -4.88 7.72 -3.08
CA ARG A 100 -4.61 8.82 -2.13
C ARG A 100 -5.83 9.12 -1.27
N ASP A 101 -7.00 9.15 -1.89
CA ASP A 101 -8.28 9.47 -1.27
C ASP A 101 -9.35 8.46 -1.70
N VAL A 102 -9.64 7.49 -0.84
CA VAL A 102 -10.67 6.47 -1.10
C VAL A 102 -12.07 7.09 -1.01
N GLU A 103 -12.25 8.16 -0.25
CA GLU A 103 -13.54 8.84 -0.10
C GLU A 103 -13.94 9.54 -1.40
N GLU A 104 -12.99 10.20 -2.07
CA GLU A 104 -13.19 10.76 -3.42
C GLU A 104 -13.66 9.67 -4.39
N TRP A 105 -12.95 8.54 -4.43
CA TRP A 105 -13.25 7.43 -5.33
C TRP A 105 -14.64 6.84 -5.03
N THR A 106 -14.96 6.58 -3.76
CA THR A 106 -16.25 5.99 -3.38
C THR A 106 -17.44 6.93 -3.54
N LYS A 107 -17.24 8.25 -3.43
CA LYS A 107 -18.26 9.27 -3.72
C LYS A 107 -18.53 9.45 -5.20
N SER A 108 -17.56 9.16 -6.06
CA SER A 108 -17.77 9.26 -7.51
C SER A 108 -18.94 8.39 -7.98
N ASP A 109 -19.67 8.89 -8.98
CA ASP A 109 -20.77 8.15 -9.62
C ASP A 109 -20.28 7.10 -10.63
N CYS A 110 -18.96 7.01 -10.82
CA CYS A 110 -18.33 6.14 -11.80
C CYS A 110 -18.34 4.66 -11.37
N PHE A 111 -18.24 4.37 -10.07
CA PHE A 111 -18.16 3.00 -9.57
C PHE A 111 -19.54 2.42 -9.25
N ASN A 112 -19.74 1.16 -9.62
CA ASN A 112 -20.92 0.40 -9.21
C ASN A 112 -20.84 -0.03 -7.73
N LYS A 113 -21.93 -0.62 -7.20
CA LYS A 113 -22.02 -1.01 -5.78
C LYS A 113 -20.91 -1.98 -5.35
N ASP A 114 -20.57 -2.94 -6.22
CA ASP A 114 -19.56 -3.96 -5.92
C ASP A 114 -18.16 -3.37 -5.90
N GLN A 115 -17.84 -2.51 -6.87
CA GLN A 115 -16.57 -1.77 -6.90
C GLN A 115 -16.40 -0.86 -5.68
N LYS A 116 -17.47 -0.13 -5.29
CA LYS A 116 -17.46 0.67 -4.06
C LYS A 116 -17.23 -0.19 -2.81
N LEU A 117 -17.80 -1.41 -2.77
CA LEU A 117 -17.57 -2.35 -1.68
C LEU A 117 -16.12 -2.85 -1.64
N ILE A 118 -15.51 -3.15 -2.79
CA ILE A 118 -14.10 -3.56 -2.89
C ILE A 118 -13.19 -2.42 -2.36
N LEU A 119 -13.42 -1.19 -2.79
CA LEU A 119 -12.67 -0.01 -2.32
C LEU A 119 -12.75 0.15 -0.80
N LYS A 120 -13.97 0.10 -0.23
CA LYS A 120 -14.18 0.18 1.22
C LYS A 120 -13.50 -0.98 1.96
N THR A 121 -13.59 -2.20 1.43
CA THR A 121 -12.97 -3.38 2.06
C THR A 121 -11.44 -3.23 2.12
N PHE A 122 -10.84 -2.67 1.07
CA PHE A 122 -9.41 -2.38 1.04
C PHE A 122 -9.04 -1.34 2.11
N GLU A 123 -9.80 -0.25 2.22
CA GLU A 123 -9.62 0.78 3.25
C GLU A 123 -9.69 0.18 4.67
N TYR A 124 -10.73 -0.61 4.96
CA TYR A 124 -10.86 -1.29 6.25
C TYR A 124 -9.66 -2.19 6.57
N LYS A 125 -9.14 -2.91 5.58
CA LYS A 125 -7.97 -3.79 5.74
C LYS A 125 -6.70 -2.99 6.07
N GLN A 126 -6.49 -1.85 5.42
CA GLN A 126 -5.35 -0.96 5.72
C GLN A 126 -5.47 -0.38 7.14
N THR A 127 -6.63 0.16 7.49
CA THR A 127 -6.90 0.71 8.83
C THR A 127 -6.70 -0.33 9.92
N ARG A 128 -7.24 -1.55 9.75
CA ARG A 128 -7.06 -2.66 10.70
C ARG A 128 -5.58 -3.04 10.84
N THR A 129 -4.84 -3.09 9.73
CA THR A 129 -3.41 -3.42 9.74
C THR A 129 -2.61 -2.36 10.48
N LEU A 130 -2.93 -1.08 10.27
CA LEU A 130 -2.31 0.04 10.97
C LEU A 130 -2.60 0.00 12.47
N ILE A 131 -3.87 -0.19 12.87
CA ILE A 131 -4.27 -0.33 14.27
C ILE A 131 -3.52 -1.48 14.95
N ARG A 132 -3.36 -2.62 14.27
CA ARG A 132 -2.59 -3.77 14.81
C ARG A 132 -1.12 -3.42 15.01
N LYS A 133 -0.48 -2.74 14.06
CA LYS A 133 0.92 -2.29 14.18
C LYS A 133 1.08 -1.31 15.35
N ILE A 134 0.16 -0.37 15.52
CA ILE A 134 0.15 0.59 16.63
C ILE A 134 -0.04 -0.15 17.96
N SER A 135 -1.03 -1.02 18.06
CA SER A 135 -1.32 -1.80 19.28
C SER A 135 -0.12 -2.64 19.72
N HIS A 136 0.56 -3.29 18.77
CA HIS A 136 1.78 -4.06 19.05
C HIS A 136 2.90 -3.16 19.59
N LYS A 137 3.15 -2.01 18.93
CA LYS A 137 4.19 -1.05 19.34
C LYS A 137 3.94 -0.51 20.75
N ILE A 138 2.69 -0.17 21.07
CA ILE A 138 2.28 0.29 22.40
C ILE A 138 2.56 -0.80 23.45
N LYS A 139 2.15 -2.06 23.20
CA LYS A 139 2.39 -3.18 24.13
C LYS A 139 3.88 -3.41 24.39
N THR A 140 4.72 -3.32 23.36
CA THR A 140 6.18 -3.49 23.50
C THR A 140 6.80 -2.35 24.29
N ASP A 141 6.36 -1.11 24.08
CA ASP A 141 6.89 0.06 24.80
C ASP A 141 6.52 0.02 26.29
N PHE A 142 5.27 -0.35 26.62
CA PHE A 142 4.85 -0.54 28.02
C PHE A 142 5.60 -1.68 28.71
N SER A 143 5.79 -2.81 28.02
CA SER A 143 6.54 -3.96 28.55
C SER A 143 8.00 -3.58 28.83
N SER A 144 8.62 -2.83 27.91
CA SER A 144 9.98 -2.31 28.06
C SER A 144 10.10 -1.34 29.25
N LYS A 145 9.12 -0.44 29.41
CA LYS A 145 9.07 0.52 30.53
C LYS A 145 8.84 -0.18 31.88
N ALA A 146 7.99 -1.21 31.91
CA ALA A 146 7.75 -2.02 33.10
C ALA A 146 9.00 -2.82 33.52
N LEU A 147 9.71 -3.42 32.55
CA LEU A 147 10.98 -4.12 32.79
C LEU A 147 12.07 -3.18 33.32
N LEU A 148 12.18 -1.98 32.75
CA LEU A 148 13.12 -0.95 33.21
C LEU A 148 12.80 -0.49 34.64
N ASN A 149 11.52 -0.27 34.97
CA ASN A 149 11.12 0.08 36.33
C ASN A 149 11.42 -1.05 37.30
N LYS A 150 11.09 -2.31 36.95
CA LYS A 150 11.41 -3.47 37.79
C LYS A 150 12.91 -3.59 38.07
N ARG A 151 13.76 -3.37 37.04
CA ARG A 151 15.22 -3.34 37.19
C ARG A 151 15.70 -2.22 38.12
N LYS A 152 15.13 -1.02 38.02
CA LYS A 152 15.44 0.11 38.93
C LYS A 152 15.13 -0.22 40.39
N TYR A 153 13.97 -0.82 40.66
CA TYR A 153 13.62 -1.23 42.03
C TYR A 153 14.56 -2.31 42.57
N THR A 154 14.89 -3.34 41.78
CA THR A 154 15.86 -4.37 42.20
C THR A 154 17.24 -3.78 42.47
N LEU A 155 17.75 -2.89 41.60
CA LEU A 155 19.03 -2.21 41.82
C LEU A 155 19.02 -1.33 43.08
N SER A 156 17.95 -0.56 43.30
CA SER A 156 17.79 0.24 44.52
C SER A 156 17.76 -0.62 45.78
N SER A 157 17.08 -1.77 45.76
CA SER A 157 17.07 -2.72 46.88
C SER A 157 18.44 -3.37 47.12
N TYR A 158 19.17 -3.68 46.05
CA TYR A 158 20.51 -4.27 46.13
C TYR A 158 21.54 -3.28 46.68
N LEU A 159 21.45 -2.02 46.26
CA LEU A 159 22.30 -0.95 46.77
C LEU A 159 21.97 -0.63 48.24
N ASN A 160 20.71 -0.48 48.61
CA ASN A 160 20.33 -0.22 50.01
C ASN A 160 20.75 -1.34 50.98
N ASN A 161 20.69 -2.60 50.56
CA ASN A 161 21.12 -3.73 51.40
C ASN A 161 22.65 -3.87 51.52
N ASN A 162 23.43 -3.29 50.60
CA ASN A 162 24.89 -3.37 50.60
C ASN A 162 25.58 -2.17 51.28
N TYR A 163 24.82 -1.17 51.75
CA TYR A 163 25.36 -0.02 52.52
C TYR A 163 25.16 -0.13 54.05
N MET A 164 24.67 -1.25 54.59
CA MET A 164 24.88 -1.57 56.01
C MET A 164 26.30 -2.13 56.20
N VAL A 165 27.31 -1.27 56.12
CA VAL A 165 28.67 -1.59 56.54
C VAL A 165 28.67 -1.59 58.07
N PRO A 166 29.01 -2.69 58.77
CA PRO A 166 29.18 -2.65 60.21
C PRO A 166 30.30 -1.65 60.53
N SER A 167 30.02 -0.70 61.43
CA SER A 167 31.02 0.24 61.94
C SER A 167 32.10 -0.53 62.69
N ILE A 168 33.20 -0.85 62.01
CA ILE A 168 34.42 -1.38 62.64
C ILE A 168 35.07 -0.21 63.37
N SER A 169 34.91 -0.18 64.70
CA SER A 169 35.64 0.71 65.59
C SER A 169 37.13 0.31 65.58
N ILE A 170 37.96 1.11 64.92
CA ILE A 170 39.41 0.96 64.99
C ILE A 170 39.86 1.65 66.28
N THR A 171 40.18 0.86 67.32
CA THR A 171 40.92 1.38 68.49
C THR A 171 42.41 1.45 68.16
N PRO A 172 43.13 2.54 68.47
CA PRO A 172 44.56 2.64 68.19
C PRO A 172 45.35 1.78 69.18
N ARG A 173 46.02 0.73 68.69
CA ARG A 173 46.94 -0.07 69.51
C ARG A 173 48.32 0.59 69.49
N ALA A 174 48.77 1.02 70.67
CA ALA A 174 50.05 1.66 70.90
C ALA A 174 51.23 0.79 70.42
N ILE A 175 52.13 1.42 69.66
CA ILE A 175 53.45 0.87 69.34
C ILE A 175 54.30 0.98 70.61
N ARG A 176 54.73 -0.17 71.15
CA ARG A 176 55.80 -0.23 72.17
C ARG A 176 57.10 -0.66 71.50
N THR A 177 58.09 0.22 71.66
CA THR A 177 59.55 0.11 71.50
C THR A 177 60.09 -0.40 70.18
#